data_AF-A0A1Y0F5L1-F1
#
_entry.id   AF-A0A1Y0F5L1-F1
#
_cell.length_a   1.000
_cell.length_b   1.000
_cell.length_c   1.000
_cell.angle_alpha   90.00
_cell.angle_beta   90.00
_cell.angle_gamma   90.00
#
_symmetry.space_group_name_H-M   'P 1'
#
loop_
_entity.id
_entity.type
_entity.pdbx_description
1 polymer ?
#
loop_
_entity_poly.entity_id
_entity_poly.type
_entity_poly.pdbx_seq_one_letter_code
_entity_poly.pdbx_strand_id
1 'polypeptide(L)'
;MRKMAVIGLGHVGATVAYTLVSQGIADELVLIDTNEKKVVAEKLDFEDAMPRLPYHVEIKTQDYAELKDADVIITAFGDIDASVRTGNRFAEFEINTKNAVEVGKKIKESGFSGVIIDISNPCDAVTSILQETTGLPCNQVLGTGTFLDTARMQHVVGDALGQDGRNVEGFVLGEHGNSQFVAWSTVRVNNKPITEFFTEEELEELGKKPAEGGFKVANGKGYTSYAIATCGVKLAQAVLSNAHFFGPVSTYVEEVGTYVGYPAIVGAKGVEKVVPLVLTDEEKAKLEQSANYIKEHLDSLK
;
A
#
# COMPACT_ATOMS: atom_id res chain seq x y z
N MET A 1 17.09 17.42 2.09
CA MET A 1 17.21 16.60 0.86
C MET A 1 16.31 15.41 1.09
N ARG A 2 15.43 15.08 0.14
CA ARG A 2 14.42 14.03 0.26
C ARG A 2 15.04 12.72 -0.21
N LYS A 3 15.44 11.85 0.72
CA LYS A 3 16.08 10.57 0.40
C LYS A 3 15.06 9.45 0.53
N MET A 4 14.87 8.69 -0.54
CA MET A 4 13.91 7.60 -0.58
C MET A 4 14.58 6.30 -0.98
N ALA A 5 13.96 5.17 -0.63
CA ALA A 5 14.34 3.88 -1.14
C ALA A 5 13.15 3.09 -1.68
N VAL A 6 13.39 2.27 -2.69
CA VAL A 6 12.43 1.26 -3.19
C VAL A 6 13.10 -0.10 -3.11
N ILE A 7 12.48 -1.02 -2.36
CA ILE A 7 12.94 -2.40 -2.18
C ILE A 7 11.98 -3.35 -2.89
N GLY A 8 12.47 -4.05 -3.90
CA GLY A 8 11.67 -4.85 -4.82
C GLY A 8 11.29 -4.02 -6.05
N LEU A 9 11.91 -4.33 -7.19
CA LEU A 9 11.73 -3.68 -8.48
C LEU A 9 10.88 -4.55 -9.42
N GLY A 10 9.84 -5.21 -8.91
CA GLY A 10 8.79 -5.79 -9.75
C GLY A 10 8.05 -4.73 -10.58
N HIS A 11 6.97 -5.08 -11.26
CA HIS A 11 6.19 -4.11 -12.05
C HIS A 11 5.71 -2.92 -11.21
N VAL A 12 5.32 -3.16 -9.95
CA VAL A 12 4.91 -2.11 -9.01
C VAL A 12 6.10 -1.24 -8.60
N GLY A 13 7.17 -1.84 -8.08
CA GLY A 13 8.34 -1.10 -7.59
C GLY A 13 9.04 -0.28 -8.67
N ALA A 14 9.20 -0.82 -9.88
CA ALA A 14 9.73 -0.07 -11.02
C ALA A 14 8.83 1.12 -11.39
N THR A 15 7.50 0.95 -11.33
CA THR A 15 6.54 2.04 -11.55
C THR A 15 6.64 3.11 -10.47
N VAL A 16 6.79 2.71 -9.20
CA VAL A 16 7.02 3.64 -8.08
C VAL A 16 8.32 4.41 -8.32
N ALA A 17 9.43 3.72 -8.55
CA ALA A 17 10.74 4.33 -8.78
C ALA A 17 10.71 5.32 -9.96
N TYR A 18 10.14 4.91 -11.10
CA TYR A 18 9.98 5.79 -12.25
C TYR A 18 9.13 7.03 -11.93
N THR A 19 8.06 6.88 -11.15
CA THR A 19 7.21 8.00 -10.73
C THR A 19 7.97 8.97 -9.83
N LEU A 20 8.77 8.45 -8.89
CA LEU A 20 9.61 9.27 -8.01
C LEU A 20 10.65 10.08 -8.80
N VAL A 21 11.29 9.46 -9.79
CA VAL A 21 12.27 10.09 -10.69
C VAL A 21 11.62 11.12 -11.60
N SER A 22 10.61 10.70 -12.38
CA SER A 22 9.97 11.53 -13.41
C SER A 22 9.26 12.76 -12.83
N GLN A 23 8.81 12.70 -11.58
CA GLN A 23 8.15 13.81 -10.89
C GLN A 23 9.05 14.55 -9.90
N GLY A 24 10.34 14.19 -9.77
CA GLY A 24 11.28 14.88 -8.88
C GLY A 24 10.85 14.85 -7.40
N ILE A 25 10.19 13.76 -6.99
CA ILE A 25 9.65 13.59 -5.64
C ILE A 25 10.79 13.31 -4.65
N ALA A 26 11.77 12.53 -5.08
CA ALA A 26 13.01 12.29 -4.36
C ALA A 26 14.14 13.18 -4.92
N ASP A 27 15.09 13.54 -4.07
CA ASP A 27 16.37 14.13 -4.47
C ASP A 27 17.44 13.01 -4.60
N GLU A 28 17.37 12.01 -3.73
CA GLU A 28 18.17 10.77 -3.78
C GLU A 28 17.24 9.55 -3.73
N LEU A 29 17.48 8.55 -4.58
CA LEU A 29 16.71 7.31 -4.65
C LEU A 29 17.62 6.08 -4.57
N VAL A 30 17.41 5.24 -3.56
CA VAL A 30 18.09 3.96 -3.39
C VAL A 30 17.23 2.83 -3.97
N LEU A 31 17.78 2.07 -4.91
CA LEU A 31 17.10 0.92 -5.53
C LEU A 31 17.71 -0.39 -5.03
N ILE A 32 16.88 -1.28 -4.51
CA ILE A 32 17.32 -2.58 -3.99
C ILE A 32 16.41 -3.68 -4.54
N ASP A 33 17.01 -4.74 -5.09
CA ASP A 33 16.29 -5.94 -5.54
C ASP A 33 17.24 -7.15 -5.48
N THR A 34 16.71 -8.37 -5.39
CA THR A 34 17.55 -9.57 -5.45
C THR A 34 18.14 -9.81 -6.85
N ASN A 35 17.51 -9.26 -7.89
CA ASN A 35 17.99 -9.29 -9.26
C ASN A 35 18.88 -8.07 -9.57
N GLU A 36 20.18 -8.18 -9.26
CA GLU A 36 21.17 -7.12 -9.50
C GLU A 36 21.20 -6.60 -10.95
N LYS A 37 21.06 -7.50 -11.93
CA LYS A 37 21.02 -7.11 -13.36
C LYS A 37 19.83 -6.20 -13.65
N LYS A 38 18.68 -6.48 -13.02
CA LYS A 38 17.50 -5.63 -13.14
C LYS A 38 17.73 -4.27 -12.50
N VAL A 39 18.31 -4.21 -11.30
CA VAL A 39 18.61 -2.93 -10.64
C VAL A 39 19.51 -2.04 -11.51
N VAL A 40 20.55 -2.62 -12.11
CA VAL A 40 21.44 -1.89 -13.04
C VAL A 40 20.68 -1.39 -14.27
N ALA A 41 19.80 -2.23 -14.84
CA ALA A 41 19.01 -1.85 -16.01
C ALA A 41 18.01 -0.72 -15.70
N GLU A 42 17.25 -0.83 -14.61
CA GLU A 42 16.29 0.21 -14.18
C GLU A 42 17.02 1.53 -13.87
N LYS A 43 18.16 1.48 -13.17
CA LYS A 43 18.99 2.66 -12.94
C LYS A 43 19.38 3.35 -14.24
N LEU A 44 19.94 2.59 -15.20
CA LEU A 44 20.39 3.14 -16.47
C LEU A 44 19.21 3.76 -17.26
N ASP A 45 18.06 3.08 -17.30
CA ASP A 45 16.88 3.57 -18.02
C ASP A 45 16.35 4.88 -17.38
N PHE A 46 16.37 4.99 -16.05
CA PHE A 46 16.04 6.23 -15.35
C PHE A 46 17.06 7.34 -15.63
N GLU A 47 18.36 7.04 -15.63
CA GLU A 47 19.43 7.98 -15.97
C GLU A 47 19.33 8.47 -17.42
N ASP A 48 18.96 7.60 -18.36
CA ASP A 48 18.74 7.95 -19.77
C ASP A 48 17.48 8.83 -19.96
N ALA A 49 16.46 8.68 -19.09
CA ALA A 49 15.29 9.53 -19.08
C ALA A 49 15.56 10.94 -18.52
N MET A 50 16.44 11.07 -17.51
CA MET A 50 16.68 12.32 -16.78
C MET A 50 17.06 13.54 -17.62
N PRO A 51 17.87 13.47 -18.70
CA PRO A 51 18.16 14.61 -19.58
C PRO A 51 16.92 15.26 -20.21
N ARG A 52 15.77 14.58 -20.20
CA ARG A 52 14.48 15.08 -20.72
C ARG A 52 13.48 15.41 -19.62
N LEU A 53 13.82 15.18 -18.36
CA LEU A 53 13.01 15.51 -17.20
C LEU A 53 13.40 16.90 -16.67
N PRO A 54 12.47 17.63 -16.03
CA PRO A 54 12.78 18.91 -15.40
C PRO A 54 13.50 18.77 -14.05
N TYR A 55 13.74 17.54 -13.60
CA TYR A 55 14.29 17.21 -12.30
C TYR A 55 15.52 16.29 -12.45
N HIS A 56 16.43 16.39 -11.49
CA HIS A 56 17.55 15.47 -11.36
C HIS A 56 17.41 14.70 -10.04
N VAL A 57 17.59 13.38 -10.09
CA VAL A 57 17.54 12.49 -8.92
C VAL A 57 18.79 11.65 -8.92
N GLU A 58 19.55 11.67 -7.82
CA GLU A 58 20.72 10.82 -7.67
C GLU A 58 20.27 9.38 -7.38
N ILE A 59 20.70 8.41 -8.20
CA ILE A 59 20.32 7.00 -8.03
C ILE A 59 21.48 6.17 -7.47
N LYS A 60 21.23 5.58 -6.31
CA LYS A 60 22.10 4.61 -5.63
C LYS A 60 21.48 3.22 -5.69
N THR A 61 22.29 2.16 -5.57
CA THR A 61 21.83 0.79 -5.80
C THR A 61 22.48 -0.21 -4.84
N GLN A 62 21.72 -1.21 -4.39
CA GLN A 62 22.19 -2.42 -3.71
C GLN A 62 23.01 -2.24 -2.41
N ASP A 63 22.92 -1.08 -1.77
CA ASP A 63 23.54 -0.85 -0.46
C ASP A 63 22.49 -0.52 0.59
N TYR A 64 22.33 -1.41 1.57
CA TYR A 64 21.43 -1.16 2.70
C TYR A 64 21.97 -0.08 3.64
N ALA A 65 23.28 0.21 3.66
CA ALA A 65 23.83 1.29 4.48
C ALA A 65 23.32 2.67 4.05
N GLU A 66 22.96 2.83 2.76
CA GLU A 66 22.34 4.05 2.22
C GLU A 66 20.92 4.28 2.75
N LEU A 67 20.31 3.32 3.43
CA LEU A 67 19.00 3.49 4.03
C LEU A 67 19.05 4.27 5.35
N LYS A 68 20.20 4.37 6.02
CA LYS A 68 20.30 4.95 7.38
C LYS A 68 19.64 6.32 7.52
N ASP A 69 19.83 7.18 6.54
CA ASP A 69 19.36 8.56 6.45
C ASP A 69 18.22 8.75 5.42
N ALA A 70 17.63 7.66 4.95
CA ALA A 70 16.43 7.74 4.12
C ALA A 70 15.23 8.23 4.94
N ASP A 71 14.41 9.10 4.34
CA ASP A 71 13.17 9.60 4.94
C ASP A 71 12.05 8.55 4.83
N VAL A 72 11.97 7.89 3.67
CA VAL A 72 10.92 6.93 3.34
C VAL A 72 11.47 5.71 2.60
N ILE A 73 11.10 4.52 3.04
CA ILE A 73 11.29 3.26 2.31
C ILE A 73 9.93 2.80 1.78
N ILE A 74 9.85 2.49 0.49
CA ILE A 74 8.70 1.79 -0.09
C ILE A 74 9.11 0.34 -0.38
N THR A 75 8.37 -0.62 0.17
CA THR A 75 8.56 -2.05 -0.12
C THR A 75 7.54 -2.51 -1.14
N ALA A 76 8.01 -3.18 -2.19
CA ALA A 76 7.20 -3.73 -3.28
C ALA A 76 7.80 -5.05 -3.80
N PHE A 77 8.43 -5.81 -2.89
CA PHE A 77 8.96 -7.14 -3.20
C PHE A 77 7.84 -8.16 -3.24
N GLY A 78 7.96 -9.14 -4.12
CA GLY A 78 7.03 -10.25 -4.22
C GLY A 78 7.24 -11.07 -5.48
N ASP A 79 6.58 -12.21 -5.53
CA ASP A 79 6.70 -13.16 -6.64
C ASP A 79 5.32 -13.63 -7.09
N ILE A 80 4.71 -12.85 -7.98
CA ILE A 80 3.37 -13.12 -8.52
C ILE A 80 3.30 -14.44 -9.29
N ASP A 81 4.44 -14.93 -9.79
CA ASP A 81 4.54 -16.19 -10.53
C ASP A 81 4.81 -17.39 -9.62
N ALA A 82 4.99 -17.18 -8.31
CA ALA A 82 5.31 -18.24 -7.36
C ALA A 82 4.27 -19.35 -7.35
N SER A 83 2.99 -18.99 -7.35
CA SER A 83 1.89 -19.95 -7.32
C SER A 83 1.82 -20.79 -8.59
N VAL A 84 2.15 -20.21 -9.75
CA VAL A 84 2.21 -20.94 -11.03
C VAL A 84 3.45 -21.83 -11.09
N ARG A 85 4.61 -21.32 -10.66
CA ARG A 85 5.89 -22.02 -10.71
C ARG A 85 5.97 -23.20 -9.73
N THR A 86 5.34 -23.09 -8.57
CA THR A 86 5.38 -24.11 -7.51
C THR A 86 4.16 -25.03 -7.51
N GLY A 87 3.05 -24.62 -8.14
CA GLY A 87 1.76 -25.31 -8.03
C GLY A 87 1.09 -25.18 -6.66
N ASN A 88 1.66 -24.41 -5.71
CA ASN A 88 1.07 -24.13 -4.40
C ASN A 88 0.41 -22.75 -4.42
N ARG A 89 -0.91 -22.69 -4.18
CA ARG A 89 -1.69 -21.45 -4.13
C ARG A 89 -1.20 -20.45 -3.08
N PHE A 90 -0.56 -20.94 -2.01
CA PHE A 90 -0.03 -20.12 -0.92
C PHE A 90 1.46 -19.80 -1.04
N ALA A 91 2.12 -20.19 -2.14
CA ALA A 91 3.56 -19.99 -2.28
C ALA A 91 3.97 -18.51 -2.23
N GLU A 92 3.17 -17.63 -2.82
CA GLU A 92 3.41 -16.18 -2.76
C GLU A 92 3.40 -15.65 -1.32
N PHE A 93 2.46 -16.14 -0.50
CA PHE A 93 2.36 -15.77 0.92
C PHE A 93 3.62 -16.17 1.70
N GLU A 94 4.04 -17.43 1.59
CA GLU A 94 5.23 -17.95 2.30
C GLU A 94 6.51 -17.23 1.86
N ILE A 95 6.65 -16.96 0.56
CA ILE A 95 7.81 -16.25 0.01
C ILE A 95 7.84 -14.81 0.51
N ASN A 96 6.71 -14.09 0.43
CA ASN A 96 6.68 -12.67 0.76
C ASN A 96 6.88 -12.42 2.26
N THR A 97 6.33 -13.29 3.11
CA THR A 97 6.52 -13.24 4.57
C THR A 97 7.97 -13.54 4.96
N LYS A 98 8.61 -14.54 4.35
CA LYS A 98 10.04 -14.80 4.51
C LYS A 98 10.90 -13.62 4.05
N ASN A 99 10.58 -13.04 2.89
CA ASN A 99 11.26 -11.86 2.37
C ASN A 99 11.11 -10.67 3.31
N ALA A 100 9.92 -10.46 3.89
CA ALA A 100 9.67 -9.41 4.87
C ALA A 100 10.57 -9.56 6.10
N VAL A 101 10.78 -10.78 6.60
CA VAL A 101 11.71 -11.03 7.72
C VAL A 101 13.15 -10.71 7.34
N GLU A 102 13.60 -11.14 6.17
CA GLU A 102 14.97 -10.90 5.72
C GLU A 102 15.23 -9.41 5.47
N VAL A 103 14.35 -8.75 4.72
CA VAL A 103 14.42 -7.32 4.40
C VAL A 103 14.30 -6.49 5.67
N GLY A 104 13.37 -6.81 6.56
CA GLY A 104 13.20 -6.09 7.83
C GLY A 104 14.44 -6.14 8.73
N LYS A 105 15.14 -7.28 8.80
CA LYS A 105 16.43 -7.39 9.49
C LYS A 105 17.50 -6.50 8.87
N LYS A 106 17.63 -6.51 7.54
CA LYS A 106 18.60 -5.66 6.82
C LYS A 106 18.29 -4.16 6.99
N ILE A 107 17.01 -3.78 6.97
CA ILE A 107 16.56 -2.41 7.27
C ILE A 107 16.96 -2.04 8.71
N LYS A 108 16.72 -2.91 9.70
CA LYS A 108 17.13 -2.67 11.09
C LYS A 108 18.64 -2.47 11.22
N GLU A 109 19.42 -3.36 10.60
CA GLU A 109 20.88 -3.32 10.63
C GLU A 109 21.46 -2.05 9.98
N SER A 110 20.77 -1.47 9.00
CA SER A 110 21.18 -0.19 8.41
C SER A 110 21.10 0.99 9.37
N GLY A 111 20.33 0.88 10.46
CA GLY A 111 20.03 1.99 11.37
C GLY A 111 18.98 2.97 10.83
N PHE A 112 18.19 2.57 9.84
CA PHE A 112 17.06 3.36 9.33
C PHE A 112 16.08 3.75 10.45
N SER A 113 15.59 4.99 10.38
CA SER A 113 14.69 5.57 11.38
C SER A 113 13.56 6.42 10.78
N GLY A 114 13.35 6.35 9.46
CA GLY A 114 12.28 7.05 8.75
C GLY A 114 10.95 6.30 8.78
N VAL A 115 10.17 6.39 7.70
CA VAL A 115 8.87 5.71 7.55
C VAL A 115 8.92 4.61 6.48
N ILE A 116 8.37 3.45 6.80
CA ILE A 116 8.18 2.34 5.85
C ILE A 116 6.74 2.36 5.34
N ILE A 117 6.59 2.34 4.00
CA ILE A 117 5.31 2.18 3.32
C ILE A 117 5.35 0.87 2.54
N ASP A 118 4.59 -0.11 3.01
CA ASP A 118 4.52 -1.42 2.40
C ASP A 118 3.42 -1.52 1.33
N ILE A 119 3.76 -2.14 0.21
CA ILE A 119 2.83 -2.49 -0.88
C ILE A 119 2.75 -4.01 -1.06
N SER A 120 3.72 -4.76 -0.53
CA SER A 120 3.88 -6.19 -0.77
C SER A 120 2.73 -7.01 -0.21
N ASN A 121 2.24 -8.01 -0.96
CA ASN A 121 1.09 -8.79 -0.53
C ASN A 121 1.46 -10.02 0.32
N PRO A 122 0.56 -10.47 1.21
CA PRO A 122 -0.62 -9.74 1.68
C PRO A 122 -0.21 -8.56 2.57
N CYS A 123 -0.69 -7.37 2.21
CA CYS A 123 -0.18 -6.09 2.71
C CYS A 123 -0.20 -6.00 4.23
N ASP A 124 -1.32 -6.30 4.87
CA ASP A 124 -1.45 -6.12 6.32
C ASP A 124 -0.53 -7.04 7.12
N ALA A 125 -0.37 -8.30 6.68
CA ALA A 125 0.51 -9.25 7.35
C ALA A 125 1.99 -8.94 7.08
N VAL A 126 2.37 -8.57 5.85
CA VAL A 126 3.74 -8.16 5.53
C VAL A 126 4.12 -6.90 6.28
N THR A 127 3.21 -5.92 6.38
CA THR A 127 3.39 -4.71 7.19
C THR A 127 3.64 -5.06 8.66
N SER A 128 2.85 -5.98 9.23
CA SER A 128 3.04 -6.46 10.61
C SER A 128 4.43 -7.10 10.82
N ILE A 129 4.87 -7.95 9.88
CA ILE A 129 6.17 -8.61 9.96
C ILE A 129 7.31 -7.60 9.82
N LEU A 130 7.19 -6.63 8.92
CA LEU A 130 8.16 -5.55 8.77
C LEU A 130 8.25 -4.73 10.06
N GLN A 131 7.12 -4.42 10.70
CA GLN A 131 7.11 -3.71 11.99
C GLN A 131 7.85 -4.51 13.06
N GLU A 132 7.51 -5.78 13.24
CA GLU A 132 8.13 -6.65 14.25
C GLU A 132 9.64 -6.80 14.03
N THR A 133 10.05 -7.06 12.79
CA THR A 133 11.44 -7.41 12.45
C THR A 133 12.35 -6.19 12.41
N THR A 134 11.84 -5.03 11.99
CA THR A 134 12.57 -3.75 12.07
C THR A 134 12.66 -3.24 13.51
N GLY A 135 11.63 -3.50 14.33
CA GLY A 135 11.50 -2.97 15.68
C GLY A 135 11.21 -1.47 15.71
N LEU A 136 10.80 -0.89 14.59
CA LEU A 136 10.32 0.49 14.55
C LEU A 136 8.99 0.61 15.30
N PRO A 137 8.67 1.80 15.85
CA PRO A 137 7.34 2.11 16.35
C PRO A 137 6.25 1.83 15.30
N CYS A 138 5.08 1.33 15.72
CA CYS A 138 3.99 0.99 14.79
C CYS A 138 3.56 2.17 13.91
N ASN A 139 3.67 3.41 14.39
CA ASN A 139 3.34 4.58 13.58
C ASN A 139 4.30 4.78 12.38
N GLN A 140 5.52 4.27 12.44
CA GLN A 140 6.53 4.42 11.38
C GLN A 140 6.47 3.31 10.33
N VAL A 141 5.63 2.29 10.51
CA VAL A 141 5.46 1.21 9.56
C VAL A 141 3.98 1.12 9.21
N LEU A 142 3.64 1.45 7.98
CA LEU A 142 2.30 1.39 7.44
C LEU A 142 2.31 0.67 6.10
N GLY A 143 1.19 0.08 5.73
CA GLY A 143 0.98 -0.48 4.40
C GLY A 143 0.00 0.36 3.60
N THR A 144 -0.07 0.17 2.28
CA THR A 144 -1.11 0.78 1.46
C THR A 144 -2.51 0.29 1.86
N GLY A 145 -2.63 -0.91 2.43
CA GLY A 145 -3.90 -1.49 2.89
C GLY A 145 -5.00 -1.34 1.84
N THR A 146 -6.16 -0.84 2.28
CA THR A 146 -7.34 -0.61 1.44
C THR A 146 -7.34 0.74 0.71
N PHE A 147 -6.20 1.44 0.58
CA PHE A 147 -6.15 2.75 -0.07
C PHE A 147 -6.54 2.68 -1.56
N LEU A 148 -6.02 1.69 -2.27
CA LEU A 148 -6.39 1.45 -3.67
C LEU A 148 -7.85 0.97 -3.79
N ASP A 149 -8.30 0.12 -2.88
CA ASP A 149 -9.67 -0.40 -2.93
C ASP A 149 -10.70 0.71 -2.68
N THR A 150 -10.36 1.65 -1.80
CA THR A 150 -11.13 2.89 -1.62
C THR A 150 -11.16 3.72 -2.90
N ALA A 151 -10.03 3.90 -3.59
CA ALA A 151 -10.00 4.60 -4.88
C ALA A 151 -10.83 3.88 -5.97
N ARG A 152 -10.85 2.54 -5.97
CA ARG A 152 -11.69 1.74 -6.87
C ARG A 152 -13.17 1.90 -6.55
N MET A 153 -13.54 1.91 -5.27
CA MET A 153 -14.91 2.20 -4.82
C MET A 153 -15.34 3.60 -5.27
N GLN A 154 -14.50 4.61 -5.06
CA GLN A 154 -14.75 5.99 -5.50
C GLN A 154 -15.00 6.07 -7.02
N HIS A 155 -14.18 5.39 -7.82
CA HIS A 155 -14.37 5.30 -9.27
C HIS A 155 -15.70 4.65 -9.64
N VAL A 156 -16.02 3.48 -9.06
CA VAL A 156 -17.25 2.74 -9.35
C VAL A 156 -18.50 3.54 -8.98
N VAL A 157 -18.51 4.20 -7.82
CA VAL A 157 -19.62 5.05 -7.38
C VAL A 157 -19.74 6.28 -8.26
N GLY A 158 -18.61 6.92 -8.60
CA GLY A 158 -18.56 8.07 -9.51
C GLY A 158 -19.19 7.74 -10.86
N ASP A 159 -18.75 6.65 -11.49
CA ASP A 159 -19.28 6.19 -12.77
C ASP A 159 -20.78 5.89 -12.71
N ALA A 160 -21.25 5.23 -11.65
CA ALA A 160 -22.67 4.90 -11.47
C ALA A 160 -23.57 6.15 -11.39
N LEU A 161 -23.02 7.27 -10.91
CA LEU A 161 -23.72 8.55 -10.78
C LEU A 161 -23.39 9.56 -11.90
N GLY A 162 -22.51 9.19 -12.85
CA GLY A 162 -22.01 10.11 -13.88
C GLY A 162 -21.19 11.27 -13.31
N GLN A 163 -20.42 11.02 -12.25
CA GLN A 163 -19.60 12.01 -11.53
C GLN A 163 -18.13 11.60 -11.47
N ASP A 164 -17.26 12.58 -11.24
CA ASP A 164 -15.85 12.31 -10.95
C ASP A 164 -15.72 11.57 -9.61
N GLY A 165 -14.97 10.47 -9.58
CA GLY A 165 -14.76 9.67 -8.37
C GLY A 165 -14.14 10.45 -7.20
N ARG A 166 -13.44 11.57 -7.47
CA ARG A 166 -12.92 12.47 -6.43
C ARG A 166 -14.01 13.20 -5.65
N ASN A 167 -15.26 13.20 -6.13
CA ASN A 167 -16.41 13.74 -5.40
C ASN A 167 -17.01 12.72 -4.42
N VAL A 168 -16.50 11.49 -4.41
CA VAL A 168 -16.95 10.39 -3.55
C VAL A 168 -16.02 10.28 -2.34
N GLU A 169 -16.59 10.42 -1.16
CA GLU A 169 -15.94 10.21 0.13
C GLU A 169 -16.32 8.84 0.71
N GLY A 170 -15.59 8.39 1.73
CA GLY A 170 -15.83 7.13 2.43
C GLY A 170 -14.69 6.14 2.27
N PHE A 171 -14.85 4.95 2.83
CA PHE A 171 -13.75 4.01 2.99
C PHE A 171 -14.12 2.56 2.67
N VAL A 172 -13.18 1.86 2.07
CA VAL A 172 -13.07 0.40 2.18
C VAL A 172 -12.19 0.09 3.37
N LEU A 173 -12.62 -0.85 4.22
CA LEU A 173 -11.95 -1.22 5.47
C LEU A 173 -11.61 -2.72 5.49
N GLY A 174 -10.78 -3.12 6.45
CA GLY A 174 -10.40 -4.51 6.65
C GLY A 174 -9.06 -4.86 6.00
N GLU A 175 -8.76 -6.15 5.95
CA GLU A 175 -7.67 -6.76 5.21
C GLU A 175 -7.73 -6.37 3.72
N HIS A 176 -6.62 -5.96 3.14
CA HIS A 176 -6.51 -5.89 1.69
C HIS A 176 -6.58 -7.30 1.08
N GLY A 177 -7.77 -7.70 0.63
CA GLY A 177 -7.96 -9.01 0.05
C GLY A 177 -9.41 -9.49 0.11
N ASN A 178 -9.60 -10.70 0.62
CA ASN A 178 -10.88 -11.41 0.56
C ASN A 178 -11.89 -10.92 1.60
N SER A 179 -11.42 -10.38 2.72
CA SER A 179 -12.26 -9.97 3.85
C SER A 179 -12.47 -8.45 3.95
N GLN A 180 -12.00 -7.68 2.95
CA GLN A 180 -12.32 -6.26 2.84
C GLN A 180 -13.83 -6.02 2.67
N PHE A 181 -14.30 -4.86 3.09
CA PHE A 181 -15.68 -4.44 2.86
C PHE A 181 -15.79 -2.93 2.69
N VAL A 182 -16.78 -2.48 1.92
CA VAL A 182 -17.13 -1.05 1.84
C VAL A 182 -17.93 -0.69 3.09
N ALA A 183 -17.47 0.29 3.85
CA ALA A 183 -18.22 0.84 4.97
C ALA A 183 -19.21 1.88 4.44
N TRP A 184 -20.32 1.44 3.86
CA TRP A 184 -21.31 2.29 3.19
C TRP A 184 -21.87 3.39 4.10
N SER A 185 -21.90 3.18 5.42
CA SER A 185 -22.27 4.22 6.40
C SER A 185 -21.36 5.47 6.34
N THR A 186 -20.13 5.31 5.84
CA THR A 186 -19.14 6.39 5.68
C THR A 186 -19.18 7.04 4.30
N VAL A 187 -19.86 6.44 3.32
CA VAL A 187 -19.79 6.89 1.92
C VAL A 187 -20.73 8.06 1.69
N ARG A 188 -20.17 9.13 1.12
CA ARG A 188 -20.91 10.35 0.76
C ARG A 188 -20.56 10.80 -0.65
N VAL A 189 -21.54 11.38 -1.36
CA VAL A 189 -21.34 12.00 -2.66
C VAL A 189 -21.90 13.42 -2.60
N ASN A 190 -21.05 14.42 -2.83
CA ASN A 190 -21.41 15.85 -2.66
C ASN A 190 -22.09 16.14 -1.31
N ASN A 191 -21.51 15.65 -0.22
CA ASN A 191 -22.02 15.76 1.16
C ASN A 191 -23.33 15.02 1.47
N LYS A 192 -23.90 14.25 0.54
CA LYS A 192 -25.10 13.43 0.78
C LYS A 192 -24.72 11.98 1.06
N PRO A 193 -25.35 11.31 2.06
CA PRO A 193 -25.15 9.89 2.29
C PRO A 193 -25.45 9.07 1.03
N ILE A 194 -24.69 8.00 0.81
CA ILE A 194 -24.87 7.14 -0.37
C ILE A 194 -26.27 6.51 -0.45
N THR A 195 -26.92 6.32 0.69
CA THR A 195 -28.29 5.78 0.81
C THR A 195 -29.38 6.70 0.25
N GLU A 196 -29.08 7.96 -0.07
CA GLU A 196 -30.00 8.82 -0.84
C GLU A 196 -30.02 8.47 -2.34
N PHE A 197 -29.02 7.75 -2.84
CA PHE A 197 -28.84 7.46 -4.27
C PHE A 197 -29.13 6.01 -4.63
N PHE A 198 -28.89 5.09 -3.70
CA PHE A 198 -28.99 3.65 -3.93
C PHE A 198 -29.71 2.96 -2.78
N THR A 199 -30.48 1.92 -3.12
CA THR A 199 -31.02 0.95 -2.19
C THR A 199 -29.94 0.04 -1.63
N GLU A 200 -30.24 -0.68 -0.54
CA GLU A 200 -29.29 -1.62 0.08
C GLU A 200 -28.85 -2.74 -0.90
N GLU A 201 -29.78 -3.27 -1.70
CA GLU A 201 -29.50 -4.28 -2.74
C GLU A 201 -28.56 -3.72 -3.82
N GLU A 202 -28.81 -2.48 -4.27
CA GLU A 202 -27.93 -1.82 -5.25
C GLU A 202 -26.54 -1.55 -4.67
N LEU A 203 -26.42 -1.20 -3.38
CA LEU A 203 -25.13 -1.02 -2.71
C LEU A 203 -24.36 -2.34 -2.59
N GLU A 204 -25.05 -3.45 -2.32
CA GLU A 204 -24.41 -4.77 -2.29
C GLU A 204 -23.80 -5.12 -3.65
N GLU A 205 -24.55 -4.92 -4.73
CA GLU A 205 -24.07 -5.15 -6.10
C GLU A 205 -22.96 -4.17 -6.49
N LEU A 206 -23.07 -2.90 -6.09
CA LEU A 206 -22.05 -1.89 -6.35
C LEU A 206 -20.73 -2.22 -5.63
N GLY A 207 -20.81 -2.80 -4.43
CA GLY A 207 -19.66 -3.18 -3.60
C GLY A 207 -18.82 -4.32 -4.17
N LYS A 208 -19.38 -5.12 -5.08
CA LYS A 208 -18.67 -6.25 -5.73
C LYS A 208 -17.75 -5.76 -6.87
N LYS A 209 -18.11 -4.66 -7.54
CA LYS A 209 -17.44 -4.16 -8.75
C LYS A 209 -15.97 -3.71 -8.56
N PRO A 210 -15.56 -3.09 -7.44
CA PRO A 210 -14.16 -2.70 -7.22
C PRO A 210 -13.18 -3.89 -7.34
N ALA A 211 -13.51 -5.00 -6.67
CA ALA A 211 -12.69 -6.21 -6.70
C ALA A 211 -12.67 -6.82 -8.11
N GLU A 212 -13.82 -6.91 -8.78
CA GLU A 212 -13.90 -7.37 -10.18
C GLU A 212 -13.05 -6.53 -11.13
N GLY A 213 -13.03 -5.21 -10.96
CA GLY A 213 -12.17 -4.30 -11.73
C GLY A 213 -10.68 -4.61 -11.53
N GLY A 214 -10.29 -4.88 -10.28
CA GLY A 214 -8.94 -5.35 -9.95
C GLY A 214 -8.57 -6.63 -10.70
N PHE A 215 -9.46 -7.63 -10.69
CA PHE A 215 -9.25 -8.89 -11.42
C PHE A 215 -9.20 -8.70 -12.93
N LYS A 216 -10.02 -7.83 -13.50
CA LYS A 216 -9.97 -7.50 -14.94
C LYS A 216 -8.62 -6.92 -15.35
N VAL A 217 -8.05 -6.04 -14.54
CA VAL A 217 -6.70 -5.48 -14.79
C VAL A 217 -5.64 -6.56 -14.69
N ALA A 218 -5.65 -7.35 -13.61
CA ALA A 218 -4.66 -8.41 -13.40
C ALA A 218 -4.71 -9.45 -14.52
N ASN A 219 -5.91 -9.92 -14.90
CA ASN A 219 -6.06 -10.92 -15.96
C ASN A 219 -5.77 -10.35 -17.36
N GLY A 220 -6.08 -9.08 -17.61
CA GLY A 220 -5.86 -8.45 -18.91
C GLY A 220 -4.40 -8.07 -19.17
N LYS A 221 -3.70 -7.57 -18.14
CA LYS A 221 -2.30 -7.11 -18.24
C LYS A 221 -1.28 -8.19 -17.83
N GLY A 222 -1.72 -9.18 -17.05
CA GLY A 222 -0.88 -10.15 -16.36
C GLY A 222 -0.34 -9.67 -15.00
N TYR A 223 -0.55 -8.39 -14.64
CA TYR A 223 -0.06 -7.80 -13.39
C TYR A 223 -0.78 -6.48 -13.05
N THR A 224 -0.58 -5.98 -11.83
CA THR A 224 -0.98 -4.64 -11.40
C THR A 224 0.25 -3.75 -11.20
N SER A 225 0.10 -2.43 -11.34
CA SER A 225 1.24 -1.49 -11.27
C SER A 225 0.77 -0.06 -11.00
N TYR A 226 0.19 0.61 -12.00
CA TYR A 226 -0.02 2.07 -11.97
C TYR A 226 -0.88 2.55 -10.79
N ALA A 227 -2.04 1.92 -10.56
CA ALA A 227 -2.96 2.38 -9.53
C ALA A 227 -2.37 2.21 -8.11
N ILE A 228 -1.75 1.06 -7.82
CA ILE A 228 -1.15 0.81 -6.51
C ILE A 228 0.15 1.61 -6.29
N ALA A 229 0.96 1.78 -7.34
CA ALA A 229 2.14 2.63 -7.29
C ALA A 229 1.76 4.10 -7.00
N THR A 230 0.65 4.58 -7.59
CA THR A 230 0.11 5.91 -7.31
C THR A 230 -0.27 6.07 -5.84
N CYS A 231 -0.90 5.05 -5.23
CA CYS A 231 -1.21 5.03 -3.80
C CYS A 231 0.06 5.10 -2.93
N GLY A 232 1.06 4.24 -3.19
CA GLY A 232 2.31 4.24 -2.45
C GLY A 232 3.07 5.57 -2.54
N VAL A 233 3.17 6.14 -3.74
CA VAL A 233 3.79 7.46 -3.98
C VAL A 233 3.02 8.57 -3.27
N LYS A 234 1.68 8.55 -3.28
CA LYS A 234 0.85 9.55 -2.58
C LYS A 234 1.08 9.53 -1.08
N LEU A 235 1.19 8.35 -0.47
CA LEU A 235 1.51 8.21 0.96
C LEU A 235 2.92 8.70 1.26
N ALA A 236 3.90 8.38 0.41
CA ALA A 236 5.26 8.88 0.59
C ALA A 236 5.33 10.41 0.50
N GLN A 237 4.62 11.02 -0.44
CA GLN A 237 4.49 12.48 -0.53
C GLN A 237 3.85 13.06 0.75
N ALA A 238 2.85 12.40 1.33
CA ALA A 238 2.23 12.84 2.58
C ALA A 238 3.23 12.85 3.74
N VAL A 239 4.11 11.85 3.81
CA VAL A 239 5.20 11.81 4.79
C VAL A 239 6.21 12.93 4.53
N LEU A 240 6.77 13.01 3.31
CA LEU A 240 7.80 13.98 2.95
C LEU A 240 7.37 15.44 3.14
N SER A 241 6.10 15.74 2.88
CA SER A 241 5.55 17.10 2.99
C SER A 241 4.90 17.40 4.33
N ASN A 242 4.87 16.44 5.26
CA ASN A 242 4.09 16.53 6.49
C ASN A 242 2.63 16.95 6.24
N ALA A 243 1.96 16.30 5.28
CA ALA A 243 0.68 16.76 4.76
C ALA A 243 -0.50 16.63 5.75
N HIS A 244 -0.33 15.84 6.82
CA HIS A 244 -1.43 15.40 7.67
C HIS A 244 -2.59 14.81 6.85
N PHE A 245 -2.23 13.96 5.88
CA PHE A 245 -3.15 13.38 4.91
C PHE A 245 -4.08 12.39 5.60
N PHE A 246 -5.38 12.57 5.43
CA PHE A 246 -6.39 11.65 5.95
C PHE A 246 -6.79 10.63 4.88
N GLY A 247 -6.61 9.33 5.18
CA GLY A 247 -6.99 8.26 4.26
C GLY A 247 -6.82 6.86 4.88
N PRO A 248 -7.38 5.82 4.27
CA PRO A 248 -7.24 4.45 4.75
C PRO A 248 -5.86 3.91 4.39
N VAL A 249 -5.17 3.36 5.38
CA VAL A 249 -3.87 2.69 5.24
C VAL A 249 -3.89 1.42 6.08
N SER A 250 -2.99 0.47 5.81
CA SER A 250 -2.76 -0.59 6.77
C SER A 250 -2.02 -0.01 7.96
N THR A 251 -2.66 0.01 9.12
CA THR A 251 -2.10 0.54 10.36
C THR A 251 -2.50 -0.33 11.54
N TYR A 252 -1.70 -0.32 12.61
CA TYR A 252 -2.03 -1.02 13.83
C TYR A 252 -3.21 -0.32 14.53
N VAL A 253 -4.32 -1.03 14.67
CA VAL A 253 -5.53 -0.54 15.33
C VAL A 253 -5.67 -1.30 16.66
N GLU A 254 -5.57 -0.59 17.77
CA GLU A 254 -5.57 -1.18 19.12
C GLU A 254 -6.88 -1.94 19.41
N GLU A 255 -8.02 -1.41 18.98
CA GLU A 255 -9.34 -1.98 19.23
C GLU A 255 -9.52 -3.38 18.63
N VAL A 256 -8.85 -3.67 17.51
CA VAL A 256 -8.86 -4.99 16.87
C VAL A 256 -7.55 -5.75 17.04
N GLY A 257 -6.51 -5.12 17.61
CA GLY A 257 -5.25 -5.74 18.02
C GLY A 257 -4.35 -6.22 16.87
N THR A 258 -4.45 -5.64 15.68
CA THR A 258 -3.62 -6.02 14.51
C THR A 258 -3.50 -4.87 13.51
N TYR A 259 -2.61 -5.03 12.53
CA TYR A 259 -2.59 -4.22 11.32
C TYR A 259 -3.83 -4.50 10.46
N VAL A 260 -4.53 -3.45 10.04
CA VAL A 260 -5.73 -3.53 9.20
C VAL A 260 -5.91 -2.25 8.39
N GLY A 261 -6.55 -2.34 7.22
CA GLY A 261 -6.98 -1.18 6.45
C GLY A 261 -8.00 -0.34 7.23
N TYR A 262 -7.57 0.84 7.71
CA TYR A 262 -8.39 1.75 8.50
C TYR A 262 -7.96 3.21 8.30
N PRO A 263 -8.87 4.19 8.38
CA PRO A 263 -8.52 5.59 8.18
C PRO A 263 -7.59 6.12 9.28
N ALA A 264 -6.54 6.80 8.84
CA ALA A 264 -5.56 7.43 9.69
C ALA A 264 -5.08 8.77 9.10
N ILE A 265 -4.44 9.57 9.95
CA ILE A 265 -3.72 10.80 9.57
C ILE A 265 -2.25 10.43 9.37
N VAL A 266 -1.74 10.65 8.17
CA VAL A 266 -0.35 10.38 7.78
C VAL A 266 0.41 11.70 7.64
N GLY A 267 1.47 11.84 8.43
CA GLY A 267 2.36 13.00 8.43
C GLY A 267 3.84 12.58 8.40
N ALA A 268 4.75 13.49 8.75
CA ALA A 268 6.19 13.27 8.66
C ALA A 268 6.71 12.09 9.51
N LYS A 269 5.95 11.65 10.50
CA LYS A 269 6.28 10.53 11.39
C LYS A 269 5.49 9.25 11.07
N GLY A 270 4.91 9.16 9.87
CA GLY A 270 4.02 8.07 9.47
C GLY A 270 2.61 8.30 10.02
N VAL A 271 2.00 7.29 10.64
CA VAL A 271 0.64 7.35 11.18
C VAL A 271 0.59 8.13 12.48
N GLU A 272 0.16 9.38 12.44
CA GLU A 272 0.10 10.25 13.63
C GLU A 272 -1.15 10.01 14.48
N LYS A 273 -2.24 9.57 13.84
CA LYS A 273 -3.50 9.30 14.51
C LYS A 273 -4.36 8.34 13.71
N VAL A 274 -4.79 7.25 14.34
CA VAL A 274 -5.91 6.43 13.85
C VAL A 274 -7.22 7.15 14.18
N VAL A 275 -8.14 7.28 13.22
CA VAL A 275 -9.37 8.06 13.38
C VAL A 275 -10.57 7.12 13.52
N PRO A 276 -11.18 7.01 14.72
CA PRO A 276 -12.32 6.13 14.92
C PRO A 276 -13.52 6.53 14.04
N LEU A 277 -14.14 5.52 13.43
CA LEU A 277 -15.36 5.66 12.63
C LEU A 277 -16.60 5.26 13.44
N VAL A 278 -17.74 5.91 13.12
CA VAL A 278 -19.06 5.48 13.60
C VAL A 278 -19.62 4.46 12.61
N LEU A 279 -19.33 3.19 12.87
CA LEU A 279 -19.77 2.06 12.05
C LEU A 279 -21.08 1.47 12.55
N THR A 280 -21.85 0.85 11.65
CA THR A 280 -23.00 0.01 12.04
C THR A 280 -22.53 -1.26 12.75
N ASP A 281 -23.43 -1.94 13.46
CA ASP A 281 -23.07 -3.19 14.15
C ASP A 281 -22.63 -4.29 13.17
N GLU A 282 -23.19 -4.32 11.96
CA GLU A 282 -22.76 -5.22 10.90
C GLU A 282 -21.36 -4.89 10.38
N GLU A 283 -21.07 -3.61 10.15
CA GLU A 283 -19.74 -3.15 9.70
C GLU A 283 -18.66 -3.39 10.77
N LYS A 284 -18.99 -3.23 12.07
CA LYS A 284 -18.10 -3.60 13.17
C LYS A 284 -17.81 -5.10 13.16
N ALA A 285 -18.83 -5.94 13.01
CA ALA A 285 -18.65 -7.39 12.93
C ALA A 285 -17.78 -7.79 11.73
N LYS A 286 -17.96 -7.16 10.57
CA LYS A 286 -17.09 -7.36 9.38
C LYS A 286 -15.65 -6.95 9.65
N LEU A 287 -15.43 -5.82 10.32
CA LEU A 287 -14.08 -5.36 10.69
C LEU A 287 -13.39 -6.33 11.65
N GLU A 288 -14.09 -6.78 12.70
CA GLU A 288 -13.57 -7.78 13.64
C GLU A 288 -13.25 -9.11 12.96
N GLN A 289 -14.15 -9.59 12.08
CA GLN A 289 -13.92 -10.79 11.29
C GLN A 289 -12.68 -10.66 10.42
N SER A 290 -12.54 -9.53 9.71
CA SER A 290 -11.39 -9.27 8.85
C SER A 290 -10.08 -9.17 9.64
N ALA A 291 -10.09 -8.51 10.80
CA ALA A 291 -8.94 -8.47 11.69
C ALA A 291 -8.55 -9.86 12.21
N ASN A 292 -9.51 -10.71 12.55
CA ASN A 292 -9.25 -12.09 12.96
C ASN A 292 -8.66 -12.92 11.82
N TYR A 293 -9.14 -12.74 10.59
CA TYR A 293 -8.57 -13.38 9.42
C TYR A 293 -7.08 -13.06 9.26
N ILE A 294 -6.68 -11.79 9.42
CA ILE A 294 -5.27 -11.38 9.38
C ILE A 294 -4.45 -12.06 10.49
N LYS A 295 -4.97 -12.07 11.73
CA LYS A 295 -4.29 -12.71 12.87
C LYS A 295 -4.09 -14.21 12.66
N GLU A 296 -5.10 -14.91 12.15
CA GLU A 296 -5.00 -16.34 11.84
C GLU A 296 -3.90 -16.62 10.79
N HIS A 297 -3.77 -15.75 9.77
CA HIS A 297 -2.69 -15.86 8.79
C HIS A 297 -1.32 -15.63 9.43
N LEU A 298 -1.18 -14.62 10.29
CA LEU A 298 0.06 -14.35 11.02
C LEU A 298 0.43 -15.48 11.97
N ASP A 299 -0.54 -16.07 12.66
CA ASP A 299 -0.31 -17.18 13.58
C ASP A 299 0.09 -18.47 12.85
N SER A 300 -0.39 -18.68 11.62
CA SER A 300 0.04 -19.82 10.79
C SER A 300 1.51 -19.78 10.35
N LEU A 301 2.17 -18.63 10.50
CA LEU A 301 3.59 -18.43 10.17
C LEU A 301 4.54 -18.74 11.34
N LYS A 302 4.01 -18.96 12.55
CA LYS A 302 4.77 -19.27 13.77
C LYS A 302 4.98 -20.78 13.91
#